data_AF-A0A5B7LHT5-F1
#
_entry.id   AF-A0A5B7LHT5-F1
#
_cell.length_a   1.000
_cell.length_b   1.000
_cell.length_c   1.000
_cell.angle_alpha   90.00
_cell.angle_beta   90.00
_cell.angle_gamma   90.00
#
_symmetry.space_group_name_H-M   'P 1'
#
loop_
_entity.id
_entity.type
_entity.pdbx_description
1 polymer ?
#
loop_
_entity_poly.entity_id
_entity_poly.type
_entity_poly.pdbx_seq_one_letter_code
_entity_poly.pdbx_strand_id
1 'polypeptide(L)'
;MEQYIVSSNSALELKLVRKPSDINDPKAAFYPDMTYQVFGNMEKIFGYKDLVVKMYYTACSLKLYININYSSKVDSEKFGMNPDNIMEKLKDYITPNFHSNIDVFEKCLEDEPSFKPYGNQLDQFILNNNEENKKFEVYVIEDENTEFKEYFNQLQTFVLWYIDSSNIIDFDDSKWKIFIMYEIFKNENGDLCYTPVGYSTIYEYYAYPDKIRPRISQMLILPPFQRKGLCAKLLNSVYKHYATKSDVIDITVESPNDEFQLVRDFVDVTNFHNLKTFDEEKLKKLHYQEMVKEFKIFTKS
;
A
#
# COMPACT_ATOMS: atom_id res chain seq x y z
N MET A 1 -28.89 19.65 -13.08
CA MET A 1 -27.52 19.16 -13.37
C MET A 1 -26.82 18.60 -12.14
N GLU A 2 -27.09 19.13 -10.94
CA GLU A 2 -26.46 18.62 -9.70
C GLU A 2 -26.59 17.11 -9.47
N GLN A 3 -27.74 16.50 -9.81
CA GLN A 3 -27.92 15.04 -9.70
C GLN A 3 -26.98 14.20 -10.60
N TYR A 4 -26.28 14.82 -11.55
CA TYR A 4 -25.29 14.19 -12.43
C TYR A 4 -23.85 14.50 -12.02
N ILE A 5 -23.64 15.13 -10.85
CA ILE A 5 -22.33 15.41 -10.30
C ILE A 5 -22.17 14.52 -9.07
N VAL A 6 -21.25 13.57 -9.14
CA VAL A 6 -21.00 12.60 -8.07
C VAL A 6 -19.59 12.81 -7.53
N SER A 7 -19.41 12.73 -6.21
CA SER A 7 -18.08 12.72 -5.62
C SER A 7 -17.32 11.47 -6.06
N SER A 8 -16.13 11.62 -6.64
CA SER A 8 -15.30 10.49 -7.06
C SER A 8 -14.84 9.65 -5.87
N ASN A 9 -14.63 10.27 -4.70
CA ASN A 9 -14.19 9.54 -3.50
C ASN A 9 -15.25 8.52 -3.05
N SER A 10 -16.54 8.87 -3.16
CA SER A 10 -17.64 7.94 -2.85
C SER A 10 -18.04 7.03 -4.02
N ALA A 11 -17.74 7.42 -5.26
CA ALA A 11 -18.11 6.66 -6.45
C ALA A 11 -17.13 5.53 -6.76
N LEU A 12 -15.84 5.70 -6.45
CA LEU A 12 -14.81 4.68 -6.68
C LEU A 12 -14.84 3.65 -5.54
N GLU A 13 -15.39 2.48 -5.83
CA GLU A 13 -15.51 1.38 -4.88
C GLU A 13 -14.37 0.37 -5.08
N LEU A 14 -13.52 0.22 -4.06
CA LEU A 14 -12.37 -0.68 -4.06
C LEU A 14 -12.66 -1.94 -3.24
N LYS A 15 -12.19 -3.10 -3.74
CA LYS A 15 -12.26 -4.39 -3.01
C LYS A 15 -11.01 -5.22 -3.23
N LEU A 16 -10.59 -5.93 -2.17
CA LEU A 16 -9.67 -7.07 -2.25
C LEU A 16 -10.51 -8.34 -2.05
N VAL A 17 -10.75 -9.07 -3.13
CA VAL A 17 -11.69 -10.20 -3.18
C VAL A 17 -10.93 -11.49 -2.87
N ARG A 18 -11.18 -12.09 -1.71
CA ARG A 18 -10.59 -13.38 -1.29
C ARG A 18 -11.44 -14.57 -1.72
N LYS A 19 -12.75 -14.35 -1.84
CA LYS A 19 -13.75 -15.36 -2.21
C LYS A 19 -14.93 -14.73 -2.97
N PRO A 20 -15.72 -15.52 -3.73
CA PRO A 20 -16.84 -14.99 -4.52
C PRO A 20 -17.85 -14.15 -3.72
N SER A 21 -18.12 -14.53 -2.47
CA SER A 21 -19.07 -13.79 -1.63
C SER A 21 -18.64 -12.35 -1.32
N ASP A 22 -17.34 -12.04 -1.35
CA ASP A 22 -16.83 -10.68 -1.11
C ASP A 22 -17.24 -9.70 -2.23
N ILE A 23 -17.46 -10.20 -3.46
CA ILE A 23 -17.89 -9.40 -4.62
C ILE A 23 -19.20 -8.66 -4.32
N ASN A 24 -20.13 -9.36 -3.66
CA ASN A 24 -21.45 -8.83 -3.35
C ASN A 24 -21.59 -8.34 -1.90
N ASP A 25 -20.57 -8.53 -1.05
CA ASP A 25 -20.59 -8.02 0.32
C ASP A 25 -20.20 -6.53 0.36
N PRO A 26 -21.10 -5.62 0.77
CA PRO A 26 -20.77 -4.20 0.92
C PRO A 26 -19.72 -3.93 1.99
N LYS A 27 -19.54 -4.83 2.98
CA LYS A 27 -18.54 -4.67 4.05
C LYS A 27 -17.11 -4.90 3.58
N ALA A 28 -16.94 -5.58 2.44
CA ALA A 28 -15.64 -5.78 1.82
C ALA A 28 -15.17 -4.54 1.04
N ALA A 29 -16.07 -3.58 0.78
CA ALA A 29 -15.74 -2.35 0.10
C ALA A 29 -14.97 -1.38 1.01
N PHE A 30 -13.98 -0.72 0.42
CA PHE A 30 -13.31 0.43 0.99
C PHE A 30 -13.20 1.51 -0.09
N TYR A 31 -12.92 2.74 0.33
CA TYR A 31 -13.02 3.92 -0.53
C TYR A 31 -11.73 4.73 -0.43
N PRO A 32 -11.34 5.40 -1.52
CA PRO A 32 -10.19 6.31 -1.52
C PRO A 32 -10.41 7.47 -0.54
N ASP A 33 -9.34 7.91 0.12
CA ASP A 33 -9.35 9.15 0.91
C ASP A 33 -9.35 10.37 0.00
N MET A 34 -8.68 10.25 -1.14
CA MET A 34 -8.55 11.28 -2.17
C MET A 34 -8.54 10.65 -3.56
N THR A 35 -8.99 11.41 -4.55
CA THR A 35 -8.97 10.99 -5.95
C THR A 35 -8.61 12.13 -6.91
N TYR A 36 -8.22 13.29 -6.40
CA TYR A 36 -7.89 14.46 -7.21
C TYR A 36 -6.75 14.20 -8.22
N GLN A 37 -5.83 13.29 -7.89
CA GLN A 37 -4.71 12.87 -8.76
C GLN A 37 -5.21 12.25 -10.08
N VAL A 38 -6.45 11.73 -10.09
CA VAL A 38 -7.06 11.05 -11.25
C VAL A 38 -8.27 11.81 -11.79
N PHE A 39 -9.18 12.27 -10.92
CA PHE A 39 -10.41 12.94 -11.33
C PHE A 39 -10.33 14.47 -11.28
N GLY A 40 -9.19 15.03 -10.87
CA GLY A 40 -8.94 16.47 -10.79
C GLY A 40 -9.34 17.08 -9.44
N ASN A 41 -8.89 18.30 -9.18
CA ASN A 41 -8.95 19.00 -7.89
C ASN A 41 -10.34 19.12 -7.23
N MET A 42 -11.43 18.98 -7.99
CA MET A 42 -12.78 19.03 -7.44
C MET A 42 -13.27 17.69 -6.89
N GLU A 43 -12.57 16.58 -7.19
CA GLU A 43 -12.94 15.22 -6.79
C GLU A 43 -14.41 14.89 -7.13
N LYS A 44 -14.80 15.27 -8.35
CA LYS A 44 -16.16 15.12 -8.86
C LYS A 44 -16.12 14.56 -10.28
N ILE A 45 -17.09 13.71 -10.56
CA ILE A 45 -17.35 13.14 -11.89
C ILE A 45 -18.68 13.68 -12.37
N PHE A 46 -18.68 14.28 -13.56
CA PHE A 46 -19.86 14.83 -14.21
C PHE A 46 -20.48 13.84 -15.20
N GLY A 47 -21.82 13.86 -15.24
CA GLY A 47 -22.62 13.28 -16.31
C GLY A 47 -23.28 11.95 -15.99
N TYR A 48 -23.23 11.51 -14.72
CA TYR A 48 -23.76 10.21 -14.29
C TYR A 48 -24.59 10.36 -13.01
N LYS A 49 -25.71 9.65 -12.93
CA LYS A 49 -26.54 9.55 -11.73
C LYS A 49 -26.34 8.19 -11.06
N ASP A 50 -26.27 8.17 -9.72
CA ASP A 50 -26.03 6.96 -8.92
C ASP A 50 -24.79 6.19 -9.39
N LEU A 51 -23.72 6.93 -9.71
CA LEU A 51 -22.48 6.39 -10.27
C LEU A 51 -21.76 5.52 -9.24
N VAL A 52 -21.39 4.31 -9.66
CA VAL A 52 -20.46 3.42 -8.96
C VAL A 52 -19.42 2.93 -9.96
N VAL A 53 -18.17 3.30 -9.73
CA VAL A 53 -16.99 2.80 -10.45
C VAL A 53 -16.41 1.67 -9.61
N LYS A 54 -16.73 0.43 -9.97
CA LYS A 54 -16.20 -0.76 -9.30
C LYS A 54 -14.77 -1.00 -9.79
N MET A 55 -13.83 -1.05 -8.87
CA MET A 55 -12.43 -1.38 -9.14
C MET A 55 -11.99 -2.44 -8.13
N TYR A 56 -12.18 -3.71 -8.51
CA TYR A 56 -11.95 -4.85 -7.64
C TYR A 56 -10.67 -5.57 -8.03
N TYR A 57 -9.99 -6.12 -7.02
CA TYR A 57 -8.73 -6.82 -7.19
C TYR A 57 -8.90 -8.22 -6.61
N THR A 58 -8.37 -9.26 -7.26
CA THR A 58 -8.17 -10.52 -6.54
C THR A 58 -7.17 -10.29 -5.40
N ALA A 59 -7.43 -10.89 -4.25
CA ALA A 59 -6.75 -10.48 -3.02
C ALA A 59 -5.26 -10.84 -2.95
N CYS A 60 -4.73 -11.67 -3.84
CA CYS A 60 -3.34 -12.14 -3.84
C CYS A 60 -2.60 -11.62 -5.08
N SER A 61 -3.02 -12.05 -6.28
CA SER A 61 -2.36 -11.70 -7.55
C SER A 61 -2.75 -10.33 -8.12
N LEU A 62 -3.71 -9.64 -7.49
CA LEU A 62 -4.17 -8.31 -7.86
C LEU A 62 -4.73 -8.22 -9.29
N LYS A 63 -5.25 -9.32 -9.86
CA LYS A 63 -5.97 -9.25 -11.15
C LYS A 63 -7.11 -8.24 -11.01
N LEU A 64 -7.20 -7.32 -11.97
CA LEU A 64 -8.08 -6.15 -11.87
C LEU A 64 -9.42 -6.39 -12.56
N TYR A 65 -10.52 -5.97 -11.94
CA TYR A 65 -11.84 -5.87 -12.54
C TYR A 65 -12.33 -4.43 -12.48
N ILE A 66 -12.81 -3.92 -13.61
CA ILE A 66 -13.39 -2.58 -13.71
C ILE A 66 -14.78 -2.65 -14.34
N ASN A 67 -15.75 -2.04 -13.66
CA ASN A 67 -17.10 -1.91 -14.18
C ASN A 67 -17.74 -0.60 -13.70
N ILE A 68 -18.35 0.13 -14.63
CA ILE A 68 -18.95 1.44 -14.39
C ILE A 68 -20.47 1.30 -14.45
N ASN A 69 -21.13 1.47 -13.32
CA ASN A 69 -22.59 1.42 -13.19
C ASN A 69 -23.16 2.79 -12.89
N TYR A 70 -24.32 3.09 -13.45
CA TYR A 70 -25.07 4.32 -13.22
C TYR A 70 -26.54 4.10 -13.59
N SER A 71 -27.44 4.84 -12.94
CA SER A 71 -28.89 4.76 -13.23
C SER A 71 -29.28 5.55 -14.48
N SER A 72 -28.58 6.65 -14.76
CA SER A 72 -28.75 7.43 -15.99
C SER A 72 -27.49 8.25 -16.32
N LYS A 73 -27.35 8.60 -17.60
CA LYS A 73 -26.25 9.41 -18.14
C LYS A 73 -26.82 10.69 -18.74
N VAL A 74 -26.09 11.80 -18.65
CA VAL A 74 -26.52 13.08 -19.22
C VAL A 74 -26.63 12.99 -20.74
N ASP A 75 -27.64 13.68 -21.28
CA ASP A 75 -27.86 13.80 -22.73
C ASP A 75 -27.03 14.98 -23.27
N SER A 76 -25.91 14.68 -23.94
CA SER A 76 -24.98 15.68 -24.46
C SER A 76 -25.64 16.68 -25.40
N GLU A 77 -26.64 16.26 -26.20
CA GLU A 77 -27.32 17.13 -27.15
C GLU A 77 -28.23 18.14 -26.43
N LYS A 78 -28.88 17.71 -25.34
CA LYS A 78 -29.77 18.58 -24.55
C LYS A 78 -29.01 19.56 -23.66
N PHE A 79 -27.86 19.15 -23.12
CA PHE A 79 -27.13 19.94 -22.13
C PHE A 79 -25.86 20.62 -22.68
N GLY A 80 -25.45 20.33 -23.91
CA GLY A 80 -24.29 20.93 -24.56
C GLY A 80 -22.95 20.59 -23.91
N MET A 81 -22.91 19.56 -23.04
CA MET A 81 -21.72 19.14 -22.30
C MET A 81 -21.63 17.63 -22.28
N ASN A 82 -20.44 17.09 -22.56
CA ASN A 82 -20.20 15.66 -22.53
C ASN A 82 -19.97 15.16 -21.09
N PRO A 83 -20.45 13.96 -20.74
CA PRO A 83 -20.10 13.29 -19.50
C PRO A 83 -18.60 12.99 -19.46
N ASP A 84 -18.03 12.97 -18.26
CA ASP A 84 -16.62 12.66 -18.06
C ASP A 84 -16.28 11.24 -18.53
N ASN A 85 -15.19 11.10 -19.28
CA ASN A 85 -14.70 9.79 -19.70
C ASN A 85 -13.88 9.13 -18.57
N ILE A 86 -14.56 8.39 -17.70
CA ILE A 86 -13.96 7.74 -16.53
C ILE A 86 -12.82 6.78 -16.94
N MET A 87 -13.02 5.97 -17.98
CA MET A 87 -11.98 5.03 -18.43
C MET A 87 -10.76 5.74 -18.98
N GLU A 88 -10.95 6.86 -19.68
CA GLU A 88 -9.84 7.66 -20.18
C GLU A 88 -9.05 8.34 -19.06
N LYS A 89 -9.70 8.75 -17.96
CA LYS A 89 -9.00 9.25 -16.77
C LYS A 89 -8.22 8.15 -16.04
N LEU A 90 -8.67 6.90 -16.10
CA LEU A 90 -8.03 5.76 -15.45
C LEU A 90 -6.90 5.13 -16.27
N LYS A 91 -6.90 5.29 -17.60
CA LYS A 91 -6.05 4.52 -18.54
C LYS A 91 -4.55 4.55 -18.22
N ASP A 92 -4.06 5.66 -17.67
CA ASP A 92 -2.62 5.86 -17.40
C ASP A 92 -2.20 5.23 -16.05
N TYR A 93 -3.17 4.77 -15.25
CA TYR A 93 -2.97 4.24 -13.91
C TYR A 93 -3.38 2.77 -13.76
N ILE A 94 -4.07 2.19 -14.75
CA ILE A 94 -4.53 0.80 -14.70
C ILE A 94 -3.77 -0.06 -15.71
N THR A 95 -3.67 -1.35 -15.43
CA THR A 95 -3.11 -2.30 -16.39
C THR A 95 -4.10 -2.55 -17.54
N PRO A 96 -3.63 -2.74 -18.79
CA PRO A 96 -4.51 -2.93 -19.94
C PRO A 96 -5.24 -4.28 -19.95
N ASN A 97 -4.81 -5.25 -19.14
CA ASN A 97 -5.35 -6.61 -19.04
C ASN A 97 -6.44 -6.77 -17.95
N PHE A 98 -7.14 -5.69 -17.60
CA PHE A 98 -8.26 -5.76 -16.66
C PHE A 98 -9.47 -6.52 -17.23
N HIS A 99 -10.29 -7.07 -16.33
CA HIS A 99 -11.54 -7.76 -16.64
C HIS A 99 -12.74 -6.81 -16.56
N SER A 100 -13.67 -6.93 -17.51
CA SER A 100 -14.96 -6.21 -17.49
C SER A 100 -16.17 -7.13 -17.25
N ASN A 101 -15.96 -8.44 -17.31
CA ASN A 101 -16.96 -9.46 -17.03
C ASN A 101 -16.69 -10.07 -15.64
N ILE A 102 -17.70 -10.04 -14.77
CA ILE A 102 -17.56 -10.47 -13.39
C ILE A 102 -17.35 -11.98 -13.26
N ASP A 103 -17.95 -12.80 -14.12
CA ASP A 103 -17.81 -14.25 -14.10
C ASP A 103 -16.37 -14.67 -14.47
N VAL A 104 -15.73 -13.93 -15.39
CA VAL A 104 -14.31 -14.14 -15.74
C VAL A 104 -13.40 -13.74 -14.59
N PHE A 105 -13.70 -12.61 -13.93
CA PHE A 105 -12.96 -12.17 -12.75
C PHE A 105 -13.10 -13.15 -11.58
N GLU A 106 -14.31 -13.67 -11.33
CA GLU A 106 -14.57 -14.63 -10.25
C GLU A 106 -13.78 -15.93 -10.46
N LYS A 107 -13.71 -16.45 -11.68
CA LYS A 107 -12.88 -17.61 -12.03
C LYS A 107 -11.40 -17.42 -11.72
N CYS A 108 -10.91 -16.19 -11.77
CA CYS A 108 -9.51 -15.92 -11.45
C CYS A 108 -9.16 -16.21 -9.99
N LEU A 109 -10.15 -16.29 -9.09
CA LEU A 109 -9.95 -16.65 -7.69
C LEU A 109 -9.46 -18.09 -7.51
N GLU A 110 -9.74 -18.98 -8.48
CA GLU A 110 -9.28 -20.37 -8.47
C GLU A 110 -7.74 -20.47 -8.57
N ASP A 111 -7.09 -19.48 -9.21
CA ASP A 111 -5.64 -19.44 -9.39
C ASP A 111 -4.91 -18.82 -8.20
N GLU A 112 -5.60 -18.13 -7.29
CA GLU A 112 -4.99 -17.35 -6.20
C GLU A 112 -4.05 -18.18 -5.28
N PRO A 113 -4.32 -19.46 -4.97
CA PRO A 113 -3.39 -20.30 -4.21
C PRO A 113 -2.04 -20.52 -4.91
N SER A 114 -1.97 -20.37 -6.24
CA SER A 114 -0.72 -20.49 -7.01
C SER A 114 0.20 -19.29 -6.83
N PHE A 115 -0.35 -18.13 -6.47
CA PHE A 115 0.43 -16.92 -6.20
C PHE A 115 1.37 -17.15 -5.00
N LYS A 116 2.60 -16.64 -5.14
CA LYS A 116 3.60 -16.59 -4.07
C LYS A 116 4.22 -15.20 -4.00
N PRO A 117 4.52 -14.69 -2.79
CA PRO A 117 5.21 -13.43 -2.63
C PRO A 117 6.51 -13.36 -3.43
N TYR A 118 6.75 -12.20 -4.05
CA TYR A 118 8.00 -11.92 -4.73
C TYR A 118 9.11 -11.50 -3.76
N GLY A 119 10.36 -11.74 -4.15
CA GLY A 119 11.55 -11.32 -3.41
C GLY A 119 11.92 -12.25 -2.25
N ASN A 120 12.77 -11.73 -1.36
CA ASN A 120 13.34 -12.48 -0.25
C ASN A 120 12.54 -12.21 1.04
N GLN A 121 12.12 -13.27 1.72
CA GLN A 121 11.44 -13.15 3.01
C GLN A 121 12.42 -12.58 4.05
N LEU A 122 12.06 -11.43 4.62
CA LEU A 122 12.88 -10.67 5.57
C LEU A 122 12.44 -10.90 7.02
N ASP A 123 11.13 -10.87 7.29
CA ASP A 123 10.57 -10.93 8.64
C ASP A 123 9.26 -11.73 8.63
N GLN A 124 8.89 -12.26 9.79
CA GLN A 124 7.59 -12.89 10.01
C GLN A 124 7.10 -12.66 11.43
N PHE A 125 5.79 -12.48 11.59
CA PHE A 125 5.19 -12.31 12.91
C PHE A 125 3.73 -12.75 12.93
N ILE A 126 3.22 -12.99 14.13
CA ILE A 126 1.82 -13.27 14.38
C ILE A 126 1.24 -12.10 15.17
N LEU A 127 0.09 -11.59 14.74
CA LEU A 127 -0.73 -10.69 15.54
C LEU A 127 -1.88 -11.48 16.14
N ASN A 128 -1.95 -11.47 17.46
CA ASN A 128 -3.07 -12.01 18.20
C ASN A 128 -4.12 -10.90 18.30
N ASN A 129 -5.13 -10.96 17.45
CA ASN A 129 -6.37 -10.25 17.73
C ASN A 129 -7.23 -11.18 18.57
N ASN A 130 -8.03 -10.65 19.50
CA ASN A 130 -8.85 -11.42 20.45
C ASN A 130 -9.75 -12.53 19.84
N GLU A 131 -9.86 -12.59 18.51
CA GLU A 131 -10.69 -13.51 17.73
C GLU A 131 -9.86 -14.52 16.89
N GLU A 132 -8.64 -14.17 16.45
CA GLU A 132 -7.82 -15.06 15.61
C GLU A 132 -6.34 -14.62 15.57
N ASN A 133 -5.44 -15.61 15.49
CA ASN A 133 -4.01 -15.38 15.24
C ASN A 133 -3.78 -15.21 13.74
N LYS A 134 -3.39 -14.00 13.32
CA LYS A 134 -3.07 -13.70 11.92
C LYS A 134 -1.56 -13.71 11.70
N LYS A 135 -1.10 -14.47 10.71
CA LYS A 135 0.32 -14.56 10.32
C LYS A 135 0.63 -13.56 9.22
N PHE A 136 1.74 -12.85 9.38
CA PHE A 136 2.25 -11.89 8.41
C PHE A 136 3.71 -12.19 8.07
N GLU A 137 4.08 -11.90 6.83
CA GLU A 137 5.46 -11.98 6.33
C GLU A 137 5.80 -10.68 5.60
N VAL A 138 7.05 -10.22 5.73
CA VAL A 138 7.58 -9.05 5.03
C VAL A 138 8.65 -9.54 4.06
N TYR A 139 8.56 -9.09 2.81
CA TYR A 139 9.47 -9.42 1.72
C TYR A 139 10.17 -8.17 1.22
N VAL A 140 11.42 -8.31 0.79
CA VAL A 140 12.20 -7.27 0.11
C VAL A 140 12.51 -7.72 -1.31
N ILE A 141 12.32 -6.82 -2.28
CA ILE A 141 12.59 -7.09 -3.69
C ILE A 141 14.04 -6.72 -3.98
N GLU A 142 14.82 -7.72 -4.41
CA GLU A 142 16.24 -7.56 -4.75
C GLU A 142 16.50 -7.72 -6.24
N ASP A 143 15.81 -8.65 -6.90
CA ASP A 143 15.93 -8.92 -8.33
C ASP A 143 14.59 -8.64 -9.03
N GLU A 144 14.65 -7.82 -10.08
CA GLU A 144 13.50 -7.44 -10.86
C GLU A 144 13.21 -8.49 -11.93
N ASN A 145 11.93 -8.82 -12.11
CA ASN A 145 11.47 -9.55 -13.28
C ASN A 145 10.17 -8.92 -13.80
N THR A 146 9.82 -9.23 -15.05
CA THR A 146 8.66 -8.65 -15.73
C THR A 146 7.36 -8.91 -14.96
N GLU A 147 7.19 -10.09 -14.38
CA GLU A 147 5.99 -10.46 -13.62
C GLU A 147 5.81 -9.60 -12.37
N PHE A 148 6.91 -9.38 -11.62
CA PHE A 148 6.88 -8.50 -10.47
C PHE A 148 6.59 -7.05 -10.86
N LYS A 149 7.14 -6.56 -11.98
CA LYS A 149 6.88 -5.19 -12.46
C LYS A 149 5.39 -4.99 -12.76
N GLU A 150 4.75 -5.95 -13.41
CA GLU A 150 3.30 -5.92 -13.67
C GLU A 150 2.49 -5.95 -12.36
N TYR A 151 2.86 -6.84 -11.43
CA TYR A 151 2.24 -6.95 -10.12
C TYR A 151 2.34 -5.65 -9.31
N PHE A 152 3.55 -5.08 -9.23
CA PHE A 152 3.80 -3.88 -8.46
C PHE A 152 3.18 -2.65 -9.10
N ASN A 153 3.14 -2.57 -10.44
CA ASN A 153 2.40 -1.52 -11.15
C ASN A 153 0.93 -1.48 -10.74
N GLN A 154 0.31 -2.64 -10.50
CA GLN A 154 -1.05 -2.70 -9.99
C GLN A 154 -1.13 -2.32 -8.51
N LEU A 155 -0.22 -2.80 -7.66
CA LEU A 155 -0.19 -2.50 -6.23
C LEU A 155 0.09 -1.00 -5.95
N GLN A 156 0.97 -0.37 -6.72
CA GLN A 156 1.35 1.02 -6.48
C GLN A 156 0.24 2.02 -6.83
N THR A 157 -0.76 1.62 -7.61
CA THR A 157 -1.94 2.47 -7.88
C THR A 157 -2.64 2.91 -6.60
N PHE A 158 -2.54 2.13 -5.51
CA PHE A 158 -3.16 2.47 -4.24
C PHE A 158 -2.60 3.76 -3.63
N VAL A 159 -1.36 4.18 -3.90
CA VAL A 159 -0.88 5.47 -3.35
C VAL A 159 -1.61 6.67 -3.91
N LEU A 160 -2.12 6.58 -5.14
CA LEU A 160 -2.92 7.64 -5.76
C LEU A 160 -4.20 7.96 -4.97
N TRP A 161 -4.64 7.00 -4.14
CA TRP A 161 -5.87 7.07 -3.36
C TRP A 161 -5.67 7.48 -1.90
N TYR A 162 -4.45 7.34 -1.37
CA TYR A 162 -4.19 7.41 0.07
C TYR A 162 -2.95 8.21 0.47
N ILE A 163 -2.08 8.58 -0.48
CA ILE A 163 -0.91 9.42 -0.21
C ILE A 163 -1.03 10.70 -1.04
N ASP A 164 -1.10 11.83 -0.35
CA ASP A 164 -1.16 13.15 -0.97
C ASP A 164 0.13 13.41 -1.77
N SER A 165 -0.04 13.94 -2.98
CA SER A 165 1.05 14.31 -3.88
C SER A 165 2.00 13.16 -4.21
N SER A 166 1.47 11.94 -4.22
CA SER A 166 2.20 10.74 -4.61
C SER A 166 2.44 10.66 -6.12
N ASN A 167 3.48 9.93 -6.52
CA ASN A 167 3.72 9.59 -7.91
C ASN A 167 3.98 8.08 -8.03
N ILE A 168 3.53 7.49 -9.13
CA ILE A 168 3.95 6.13 -9.51
C ILE A 168 5.47 6.16 -9.70
N ILE A 169 6.17 5.23 -9.07
CA ILE A 169 7.62 5.15 -9.19
C ILE A 169 7.98 4.40 -10.48
N ASP A 170 9.03 4.87 -11.14
CA ASP A 170 9.70 4.11 -12.18
C ASP A 170 10.67 3.13 -11.51
N PHE A 171 10.31 1.86 -11.56
CA PHE A 171 11.08 0.80 -10.93
C PHE A 171 12.36 0.44 -11.69
N ASP A 172 12.60 0.98 -12.90
CA ASP A 172 13.83 0.68 -13.66
C ASP A 172 15.12 1.29 -13.03
N ASP A 173 15.00 2.15 -12.02
CA ASP A 173 16.14 2.63 -11.21
C ASP A 173 16.42 1.67 -10.05
N SER A 174 17.55 0.96 -10.14
CA SER A 174 18.01 -0.05 -9.17
C SER A 174 18.22 0.45 -7.74
N LYS A 175 18.19 1.77 -7.52
CA LYS A 175 18.20 2.39 -6.19
C LYS A 175 16.87 2.29 -5.46
N TRP A 176 15.78 1.96 -6.16
CA TRP A 176 14.52 1.66 -5.50
C TRP A 176 14.58 0.30 -4.82
N LYS A 177 14.19 0.28 -3.54
CA LYS A 177 13.92 -0.92 -2.77
C LYS A 177 12.45 -0.94 -2.38
N ILE A 178 11.81 -2.07 -2.64
CA ILE A 178 10.40 -2.28 -2.35
C ILE A 178 10.29 -3.33 -1.26
N PHE A 179 9.51 -3.00 -0.23
CA PHE A 179 9.16 -3.91 0.85
C PHE A 179 7.66 -4.15 0.79
N ILE A 180 7.22 -5.41 0.75
CA ILE A 180 5.80 -5.76 0.72
C ILE A 180 5.49 -6.64 1.92
N MET A 181 4.44 -6.30 2.65
CA MET A 181 3.91 -7.11 3.74
C MET A 181 2.70 -7.90 3.24
N TYR A 182 2.67 -9.19 3.53
CA TYR A 182 1.57 -10.08 3.20
C TYR A 182 0.90 -10.62 4.46
N GLU A 183 -0.44 -10.67 4.46
CA GLU A 183 -1.21 -11.53 5.37
C GLU A 183 -1.33 -12.92 4.74
N ILE A 184 -1.07 -13.94 5.55
CA ILE A 184 -1.24 -15.33 5.15
C ILE A 184 -2.57 -15.81 5.69
N PHE A 185 -3.40 -16.34 4.81
CA PHE A 185 -4.70 -16.88 5.16
C PHE A 185 -4.94 -18.21 4.44
N LYS A 186 -5.94 -18.96 4.92
CA LYS A 186 -6.46 -20.12 4.21
C LYS A 186 -7.73 -19.75 3.46
N ASN A 187 -7.82 -20.10 2.18
CA ASN A 187 -9.07 -19.95 1.43
C ASN A 187 -10.12 -20.97 1.92
N GLU A 188 -11.30 -20.97 1.30
CA GLU A 188 -12.41 -21.88 1.66
C GLU A 188 -12.07 -23.37 1.45
N ASN A 189 -11.09 -23.67 0.58
CA ASN A 189 -10.59 -25.03 0.32
C ASN A 189 -9.46 -25.44 1.27
N GLY A 190 -8.97 -24.53 2.12
CA GLY A 190 -7.87 -24.77 3.06
C GLY A 190 -6.47 -24.51 2.48
N ASP A 191 -6.35 -24.03 1.24
CA ASP A 191 -5.08 -23.68 0.61
C ASP A 191 -4.50 -22.38 1.17
N LEU A 192 -3.18 -22.29 1.23
CA LEU A 192 -2.47 -21.09 1.70
C LEU A 192 -2.40 -20.03 0.61
N CYS A 193 -2.92 -18.85 0.95
CA CYS A 193 -2.96 -17.66 0.11
C CYS A 193 -2.25 -16.47 0.79
N TYR A 194 -1.80 -15.50 -0.02
CA TYR A 194 -0.97 -14.37 0.42
C TYR A 194 -1.56 -13.06 -0.10
N THR A 195 -2.15 -12.26 0.79
CA THR A 195 -2.70 -10.95 0.42
C THR A 195 -1.72 -9.83 0.76
N PRO A 196 -1.31 -8.96 -0.19
CA PRO A 196 -0.54 -7.78 0.17
C PRO A 196 -1.40 -6.87 1.07
N VAL A 197 -0.93 -6.61 2.28
CA VAL A 197 -1.62 -5.73 3.24
C VAL A 197 -1.06 -4.31 3.24
N GLY A 198 0.14 -4.14 2.69
CA GLY A 198 0.80 -2.85 2.59
C GLY A 198 2.21 -2.99 2.03
N TYR A 199 2.80 -1.86 1.67
CA TYR A 199 4.16 -1.82 1.12
C TYR A 199 4.87 -0.52 1.50
N SER A 200 6.18 -0.51 1.28
CA SER A 200 6.99 0.71 1.35
C SER A 200 8.02 0.75 0.23
N THR A 201 8.23 1.95 -0.33
CA THR A 201 9.30 2.22 -1.30
C THR A 201 10.37 3.06 -0.63
N ILE A 202 11.62 2.67 -0.85
CA ILE A 202 12.79 3.34 -0.28
C ILE A 202 13.75 3.64 -1.43
N TYR A 203 14.21 4.88 -1.52
CA TYR A 203 15.26 5.27 -2.46
C TYR A 203 16.61 5.29 -1.77
N GLU A 204 17.58 4.49 -2.24
CA GLU A 204 18.94 4.43 -1.70
C GLU A 204 19.79 5.59 -2.27
N TYR A 205 19.76 6.76 -1.61
CA TYR A 205 20.61 7.90 -2.01
C TYR A 205 22.08 7.63 -1.73
N TYR A 206 22.94 8.03 -2.66
CA TYR A 206 24.38 8.09 -2.41
C TYR A 206 24.71 9.14 -1.36
N ALA A 207 25.51 8.75 -0.37
CA ALA A 207 26.07 9.62 0.64
C ALA A 207 27.61 9.58 0.53
N TYR A 208 28.20 10.73 0.24
CA TYR A 208 29.64 10.85 0.06
C TYR A 208 30.42 10.41 1.32
N PRO A 209 31.57 9.71 1.19
CA PRO A 209 32.24 9.32 -0.07
C PRO A 209 31.84 7.96 -0.64
N ASP A 210 31.27 7.06 0.15
CA ASP A 210 31.11 5.64 -0.21
C ASP A 210 29.95 4.97 0.55
N LYS A 211 28.95 5.76 0.92
CA LYS A 211 27.84 5.34 1.78
C LYS A 211 26.49 5.51 1.09
N ILE A 212 25.46 4.97 1.73
CA ILE A 212 24.08 5.15 1.34
C ILE A 212 23.25 5.77 2.47
N ARG A 213 22.27 6.58 2.09
CA ARG A 213 21.23 7.15 2.95
C ARG A 213 19.87 6.77 2.38
N PRO A 214 19.31 5.63 2.80
CA PRO A 214 17.97 5.23 2.38
C PRO A 214 16.93 6.29 2.79
N ARG A 215 16.03 6.63 1.88
CA ARG A 215 14.90 7.53 2.16
C ARG A 215 13.60 6.80 1.88
N ILE A 216 12.79 6.60 2.93
CA ILE A 216 11.42 6.10 2.78
C ILE A 216 10.64 7.15 1.98
N SER A 217 10.16 6.78 0.81
CA SER A 217 9.41 7.66 -0.08
C SER A 217 7.91 7.45 0.11
N GLN A 218 7.45 6.20 0.03
CA GLN A 218 6.05 5.84 0.25
C GLN A 218 5.96 4.76 1.31
N MET A 219 4.98 4.84 2.21
CA MET A 219 4.60 3.73 3.08
C MET A 219 3.08 3.71 3.23
N LEU A 220 2.46 2.59 2.86
CA LEU A 220 1.01 2.42 2.83
C LEU A 220 0.63 1.09 3.45
N ILE A 221 -0.33 1.11 4.37
CA ILE A 221 -1.11 -0.08 4.76
C ILE A 221 -2.50 0.12 4.15
N LEU A 222 -2.98 -0.87 3.40
CA LEU A 222 -4.28 -0.78 2.74
C LEU A 222 -5.41 -0.67 3.79
N PRO A 223 -6.48 0.10 3.51
CA PRO A 223 -7.48 0.45 4.52
C PRO A 223 -8.05 -0.72 5.35
N PRO A 224 -8.38 -1.90 4.77
CA PRO A 224 -8.89 -3.04 5.53
C PRO A 224 -7.94 -3.58 6.62
N PHE A 225 -6.65 -3.22 6.56
CA PHE A 225 -5.61 -3.71 7.46
C PHE A 225 -5.04 -2.62 8.38
N GLN A 226 -5.52 -1.39 8.27
CA GLN A 226 -5.06 -0.28 9.13
C GLN A 226 -5.50 -0.45 10.59
N ARG A 227 -4.93 0.40 11.47
CA ARG A 227 -5.21 0.45 12.92
C ARG A 227 -4.94 -0.87 13.68
N LYS A 228 -4.10 -1.75 13.11
CA LYS A 228 -3.66 -3.04 13.69
C LYS A 228 -2.18 -3.07 14.08
N GLY A 229 -1.49 -1.93 14.04
CA GLY A 229 -0.04 -1.83 14.31
C GLY A 229 0.86 -2.33 13.16
N LEU A 230 0.30 -2.69 12.01
CA LEU A 230 1.06 -3.24 10.87
C LEU A 230 2.08 -2.25 10.28
N CYS A 231 1.76 -0.95 10.22
CA CYS A 231 2.69 0.07 9.74
C CYS A 231 3.96 0.11 10.60
N ALA A 232 3.81 0.08 11.94
CA ALA A 232 4.93 0.02 12.87
C ALA A 232 5.78 -1.26 12.69
N LYS A 233 5.14 -2.40 12.41
CA LYS A 233 5.84 -3.65 12.11
C LYS A 233 6.63 -3.55 10.80
N LEU A 234 6.02 -3.01 9.74
CA LEU A 234 6.67 -2.82 8.44
C LEU A 234 7.90 -1.90 8.57
N LEU A 235 7.73 -0.74 9.20
CA LEU A 235 8.81 0.21 9.45
C LEU A 235 9.96 -0.43 10.23
N ASN A 236 9.63 -1.20 11.28
CA ASN A 236 10.67 -1.88 12.06
C ASN A 236 11.39 -2.96 11.25
N SER A 237 10.70 -3.69 10.36
CA SER A 237 11.36 -4.64 9.45
C SER A 237 12.31 -3.91 8.48
N VAL A 238 11.92 -2.74 7.95
CA VAL A 238 12.81 -1.88 7.14
C VAL A 238 14.06 -1.48 7.93
N TYR A 239 13.91 -1.03 9.19
CA TYR A 239 15.05 -0.70 10.05
C TYR A 239 15.99 -1.89 10.26
N LYS A 240 15.45 -3.07 10.61
CA LYS A 240 16.26 -4.29 10.78
C LYS A 240 17.04 -4.64 9.52
N HIS A 241 16.45 -4.51 8.33
CA HIS A 241 17.13 -4.76 7.06
C HIS A 241 18.37 -3.87 6.93
N TYR A 242 18.20 -2.55 7.06
CA TYR A 242 19.30 -1.60 6.89
C TYR A 242 20.29 -1.57 8.06
N ALA A 243 19.90 -2.00 9.27
CA ALA A 243 20.78 -2.14 10.41
C ALA A 243 21.95 -3.10 10.15
N THR A 244 21.70 -4.13 9.33
CA THR A 244 22.72 -5.14 8.97
C THR A 244 23.74 -4.64 7.94
N LYS A 245 23.47 -3.49 7.29
CA LYS A 245 24.31 -2.92 6.24
C LYS A 245 25.30 -1.88 6.82
N SER A 246 26.59 -2.04 6.55
CA SER A 246 27.67 -1.20 7.11
C SER A 246 27.93 0.09 6.31
N ASP A 247 27.37 0.18 5.12
CA ASP A 247 27.39 1.34 4.23
C ASP A 247 26.21 2.29 4.45
N VAL A 248 25.20 1.91 5.24
CA VAL A 248 24.09 2.79 5.63
C VAL A 248 24.51 3.74 6.76
N ILE A 249 24.37 5.05 6.51
CA ILE A 249 24.58 6.10 7.52
C ILE A 249 23.34 6.23 8.41
N ASP A 250 22.22 6.58 7.80
CA ASP A 250 20.93 6.80 8.44
C ASP A 250 19.78 6.63 7.43
N ILE A 251 18.54 6.56 7.92
CA ILE A 251 17.29 6.38 7.19
C ILE A 251 16.46 7.64 7.39
N THR A 252 16.12 8.26 6.26
CA THR A 252 15.31 9.47 6.20
C THR A 252 13.92 9.16 5.66
N VAL A 253 13.02 10.14 5.71
CA VAL A 253 11.66 10.01 5.17
C VAL A 253 11.39 11.24 4.31
N GLU A 254 10.77 11.02 3.16
CA GLU A 254 10.30 12.06 2.26
C GLU A 254 8.97 12.62 2.79
N SER A 255 8.96 13.91 3.13
CA SER A 255 7.74 14.67 3.50
C SER A 255 6.74 13.88 4.36
N PRO A 256 7.13 13.37 5.54
CA PRO A 256 6.25 12.55 6.38
C PRO A 256 5.01 13.35 6.78
N ASN A 257 3.83 12.73 6.66
CA ASN A 257 2.62 13.27 7.26
C ASN A 257 2.58 13.03 8.78
N ASP A 258 1.67 13.71 9.47
CA ASP A 258 1.58 13.64 10.94
C ASP A 258 1.32 12.22 11.45
N GLU A 259 0.47 11.45 10.76
CA GLU A 259 0.18 10.06 11.16
C GLU A 259 1.40 9.16 11.05
N PHE A 260 2.18 9.29 9.98
CA PHE A 260 3.42 8.54 9.80
C PHE A 260 4.49 8.97 10.80
N GLN A 261 4.59 10.27 11.11
CA GLN A 261 5.51 10.76 12.13
C GLN A 261 5.22 10.13 13.50
N LEU A 262 3.94 10.01 13.89
CA LEU A 262 3.56 9.33 15.12
C LEU A 262 3.94 7.85 15.13
N VAL A 263 3.78 7.15 14.00
CA VAL A 263 4.21 5.75 13.87
C VAL A 263 5.73 5.64 14.02
N ARG A 264 6.47 6.54 13.37
CA ARG A 264 7.93 6.58 13.45
C ARG A 264 8.39 6.84 14.87
N ASP A 265 7.85 7.85 15.55
CA ASP A 265 8.19 8.17 16.93
C ASP A 265 7.91 6.97 17.86
N PHE A 266 6.77 6.30 17.67
CA PHE A 266 6.43 5.09 18.43
C PHE A 266 7.45 3.96 18.22
N VAL A 267 7.82 3.68 16.96
CA VAL A 267 8.80 2.64 16.63
C VAL A 267 10.19 3.01 17.16
N ASP A 268 10.61 4.25 16.97
CA ASP A 268 11.91 4.77 17.41
C ASP A 268 12.02 4.70 18.95
N VAL A 269 11.02 5.16 19.70
CA VAL A 269 11.00 5.07 21.17
C VAL A 269 10.95 3.62 21.65
N THR A 270 10.15 2.76 21.00
CA THR A 270 10.08 1.34 21.35
C THR A 270 11.43 0.66 21.16
N ASN A 271 12.11 0.95 20.04
CA ASN A 271 13.43 0.41 19.75
C ASN A 271 14.49 0.96 20.72
N PHE A 272 14.42 2.24 21.07
CA PHE A 272 15.30 2.86 22.06
C PHE A 272 15.17 2.23 23.45
N HIS A 273 13.94 1.91 23.86
CA HIS A 273 13.68 1.26 25.15
C HIS A 273 14.21 -0.18 25.21
N ASN A 274 14.31 -0.85 24.06
CA ASN A 274 14.80 -2.22 23.95
C ASN A 274 16.33 -2.32 23.80
N LEU A 275 17.06 -1.21 23.83
CA LEU A 275 18.52 -1.20 23.76
C LEU A 275 19.12 -1.89 24.99
N LYS A 276 20.22 -2.62 24.80
CA LYS A 276 20.92 -3.28 25.91
C LYS A 276 21.52 -2.26 26.88
N THR A 277 21.88 -1.08 26.37
CA THR A 277 22.40 0.04 27.17
C THR A 277 21.33 0.95 27.75
N PHE A 278 20.04 0.65 27.53
CA PHE A 278 18.95 1.47 28.06
C PHE A 278 19.01 1.51 29.59
N ASP A 279 19.00 2.73 30.13
CA ASP A 279 19.05 3.00 31.57
C ASP A 279 18.20 4.25 31.84
N GLU A 280 17.09 4.04 32.54
CA GLU A 280 16.10 5.08 32.82
C GLU A 280 16.70 6.24 33.66
N GLU A 281 17.59 5.94 34.59
CA GLU A 281 18.21 6.93 35.46
C GLU A 281 19.25 7.78 34.73
N LYS A 282 20.04 7.15 33.84
CA LYS A 282 20.92 7.89 32.93
C LYS A 282 20.12 8.76 31.97
N LEU A 283 18.98 8.29 31.45
CA LEU A 283 18.10 9.09 30.59
C LEU A 283 17.57 10.33 31.33
N LYS A 284 17.05 10.16 32.56
CA LYS A 284 16.58 11.27 33.42
C LYS A 284 17.68 12.29 33.72
N LYS A 285 18.92 11.84 33.86
CA LYS A 285 20.11 12.69 34.11
C LYS A 285 20.75 13.22 32.83
N LEU A 286 20.14 12.99 31.65
CA LEU A 286 20.65 13.39 30.33
C LEU A 286 22.02 12.78 29.98
N HIS A 287 22.35 11.61 30.52
CA HIS A 287 23.61 10.89 30.33
C HIS A 287 23.45 9.69 29.37
N TYR A 288 22.92 9.92 28.17
CA TYR A 288 22.47 8.85 27.25
C TYR A 288 23.37 8.62 26.02
N GLN A 289 24.62 9.09 26.01
CA GLN A 289 25.50 9.01 24.81
C GLN A 289 25.73 7.58 24.30
N GLU A 290 25.88 6.61 25.19
CA GLU A 290 26.04 5.19 24.81
C GLU A 290 24.75 4.63 24.19
N MET A 291 23.59 4.98 24.75
CA MET A 291 22.28 4.60 24.19
C MET A 291 22.09 5.17 22.79
N VAL A 292 22.43 6.45 22.58
CA VAL A 292 22.33 7.07 21.24
C VAL A 292 23.23 6.38 20.23
N LYS A 293 24.44 5.94 20.62
CA LYS A 293 25.32 5.19 19.72
C LYS A 293 24.71 3.83 19.36
N GLU A 294 24.20 3.08 20.34
CA GLU A 294 23.55 1.78 20.09
C GLU A 294 22.28 1.95 19.24
N PHE A 295 21.47 2.97 19.54
CA PHE A 295 20.25 3.30 18.80
C PHE A 295 20.55 3.53 17.33
N LYS A 296 21.51 4.41 17.02
CA LYS A 296 21.93 4.71 15.64
C LYS A 296 22.42 3.47 14.88
N ILE A 297 22.98 2.48 15.57
CA ILE A 297 23.37 1.22 14.95
C ILE A 297 22.13 0.37 14.62
N PHE A 298 21.15 0.32 15.53
CA PHE A 298 19.95 -0.51 15.42
C PHE A 298 18.91 0.04 14.44
N THR A 299 18.58 1.33 14.52
CA THR A 299 17.56 1.95 13.67
C THR A 299 18.13 2.57 12.42
N LYS A 300 19.45 2.83 12.40
CA LYS A 300 20.06 3.72 11.41
C LYS A 300 19.25 5.02 11.34
N SER A 301 18.84 5.63 12.45
CA SER A 301 18.12 6.92 12.45
C SER A 301 18.94 8.08 13.00
#